data_AF-A0A1I7ZRQ1-F1
#
_entry.id   AF-A0A1I7ZRQ1-F1
#
_cell.length_a   1.000
_cell.length_b   1.000
_cell.length_c   1.000
_cell.angle_alpha   90.00
_cell.angle_beta   90.00
_cell.angle_gamma   90.00
#
_symmetry.space_group_name_H-M   'P 1'
#
loop_
_entity.id
_entity.type
_entity.pdbx_description
1 polymer ?
#
loop_
_entity_poly.entity_id
_entity_poly.type
_entity_poly.pdbx_seq_one_letter_code
_entity_poly.pdbx_strand_id
1 'polypeptide(L)'
;MENVPYTFMSEVISLVDISQLHHNRSLLPFLKLSGQWRHVAEKVDIMTETSLYFKTLPSTNDVVFAFEENSLWEALKNNQPSRYYVNEIQLSTSRPYMRRRRGLKYHPLNAENTELLRRYLKKNTFPVGLYLCSDWTSEMDPPCGLRLVMEALRPLLLSIPRLSELCHDLGKHNPSGVELFRQAVRRGTLTEYVVLRSEAAFDEDYANLVREFIALRTFRRCNHKIPDLSEDNGSFLTELIEAWIAREDFDQYILTVQYRHLPLVKKFMSENGFRWEERRRIESLRLEEGIFRKESRNVWVSGKFDDFDSCDLEKIIFRPSLL
;
A
#
# COMPACT_ATOMS: atom_id res chain seq x y z
N MET A 1 -10.71 -29.35 -14.31
CA MET A 1 -9.47 -28.60 -14.50
C MET A 1 -8.89 -29.03 -15.82
N GLU A 2 -8.93 -28.14 -16.83
CA GLU A 2 -8.30 -28.40 -18.12
C GLU A 2 -6.78 -28.55 -17.93
N ASN A 3 -6.16 -29.47 -18.67
CA ASN A 3 -4.76 -29.82 -18.57
C ASN A 3 -3.87 -28.59 -18.78
N VAL A 4 -3.29 -28.07 -17.70
CA VAL A 4 -2.21 -27.08 -17.79
C VAL A 4 -1.01 -27.81 -18.42
N PRO A 5 -0.50 -27.37 -19.58
CA PRO A 5 0.60 -28.07 -20.26
C PRO A 5 1.84 -28.17 -19.36
N TYR A 6 2.45 -29.34 -19.28
CA TYR A 6 3.65 -29.58 -18.46
C TYR A 6 4.79 -28.60 -18.76
N THR A 7 4.95 -28.23 -20.03
CA THR A 7 5.93 -27.23 -20.49
C THR A 7 5.70 -25.86 -19.86
N PHE A 8 4.44 -25.44 -19.65
CA PHE A 8 4.13 -24.19 -18.97
C PHE A 8 4.53 -24.21 -17.49
N MET A 9 4.20 -25.29 -16.77
CA MET A 9 4.59 -25.42 -15.36
C MET A 9 6.11 -25.42 -15.19
N SER A 10 6.82 -26.12 -16.08
CA SER A 10 8.29 -26.16 -16.07
C SER A 10 8.91 -24.78 -16.37
N GLU A 11 8.38 -24.05 -17.36
CA GLU A 11 8.88 -22.72 -17.72
C GLU A 11 8.58 -21.68 -16.62
N VAL A 12 7.37 -21.68 -16.05
CA VAL A 12 6.98 -20.76 -14.96
C VAL A 12 7.81 -21.01 -13.71
N ILE A 13 7.99 -22.26 -13.27
CA ILE A 13 8.82 -22.59 -12.10
C ILE A 13 10.26 -22.10 -12.31
N SER A 14 10.84 -22.37 -13.49
CA SER A 14 12.21 -21.96 -13.83
C SER A 14 12.38 -20.43 -13.87
N LEU A 15 11.34 -19.69 -14.24
CA LEU A 15 11.36 -18.22 -14.30
C LEU A 15 11.03 -17.56 -12.96
N VAL A 16 10.20 -18.19 -12.13
CA VAL A 16 9.93 -17.76 -10.75
C VAL A 16 11.21 -17.83 -9.93
N ASP A 17 11.99 -18.91 -10.04
CA ASP A 17 13.30 -19.05 -9.39
C ASP A 17 14.28 -17.91 -9.76
N ILE A 18 14.23 -17.42 -11.00
CA ILE A 18 15.08 -16.30 -11.46
C ILE A 18 14.54 -14.96 -10.97
N SER A 19 13.22 -14.79 -10.88
CA SER A 19 12.59 -13.53 -10.43
C SER A 19 12.77 -13.26 -8.94
N GLN A 20 12.93 -14.30 -8.12
CA GLN A 20 13.23 -14.15 -6.69
C GLN A 20 14.64 -13.59 -6.42
N LEU A 21 15.56 -13.67 -7.40
CA LEU A 21 16.92 -13.13 -7.30
C LEU A 21 17.03 -11.63 -7.64
N HIS A 22 16.01 -11.02 -8.24
CA HIS A 22 16.04 -9.62 -8.66
C HIS A 22 14.76 -8.88 -8.25
N HIS A 23 14.86 -8.01 -7.26
CA HIS A 23 13.78 -7.13 -6.76
C HIS A 23 13.23 -6.09 -7.76
N ASN A 24 13.55 -6.21 -9.06
CA ASN A 24 12.93 -5.37 -10.07
C ASN A 24 11.77 -6.14 -10.70
N ARG A 25 10.58 -5.52 -10.62
CA ARG A 25 9.31 -5.90 -11.27
C ARG A 25 9.45 -6.00 -12.80
N SER A 26 10.29 -6.90 -13.28
CA SER A 26 10.49 -7.08 -14.70
C SER A 26 9.58 -8.19 -15.18
N LEU A 27 8.64 -7.85 -16.07
CA LEU A 27 7.85 -8.80 -16.85
C LEU A 27 8.69 -9.53 -17.92
N LEU A 28 10.00 -9.23 -18.01
CA LEU A 28 10.97 -9.91 -18.89
C LEU A 28 10.92 -11.45 -18.86
N PRO A 29 10.59 -12.14 -17.74
CA PRO A 29 10.49 -13.60 -17.75
C PRO A 29 9.35 -14.09 -18.65
N PHE A 30 8.21 -13.40 -18.70
CA PHE A 30 7.00 -13.86 -19.39
C PHE A 30 7.06 -13.69 -20.92
N LEU A 31 7.78 -12.69 -21.43
CA LEU A 31 8.00 -12.51 -22.89
C LEU A 31 8.85 -13.63 -23.51
N LYS A 32 9.57 -14.39 -22.67
CA LYS A 32 10.36 -15.56 -23.06
C LYS A 32 9.57 -16.86 -23.05
N LEU A 33 8.33 -16.86 -22.51
CA LEU A 33 7.46 -18.03 -22.55
C LEU A 33 7.02 -18.33 -23.99
N SER A 34 6.82 -19.60 -24.31
CA SER A 34 6.37 -20.00 -25.64
C SER A 34 4.83 -19.92 -25.78
N GLY A 35 4.35 -19.82 -27.03
CA GLY A 35 2.92 -19.94 -27.36
C GLY A 35 2.03 -18.74 -26.99
N GLN A 36 0.80 -19.01 -26.55
CA GLN A 36 -0.22 -18.00 -26.25
C GLN A 36 0.19 -17.06 -25.11
N TRP A 37 1.09 -17.49 -24.23
CA TRP A 37 1.54 -16.70 -23.08
C TRP A 37 2.49 -15.57 -23.45
N ARG A 38 3.31 -15.73 -24.50
CA ARG A 38 4.03 -14.60 -25.11
C ARG A 38 3.06 -13.52 -25.56
N HIS A 39 1.97 -13.90 -26.21
CA HIS A 39 0.99 -12.95 -26.73
C HIS A 39 0.24 -12.24 -25.60
N VAL A 40 -0.03 -12.93 -24.49
CA VAL A 40 -0.59 -12.30 -23.27
C VAL A 40 0.43 -11.36 -22.63
N ALA A 41 1.69 -11.77 -22.52
CA ALA A 41 2.76 -10.95 -21.96
C ALA A 41 3.02 -9.69 -22.82
N GLU A 42 3.07 -9.82 -24.14
CA GLU A 42 3.17 -8.70 -25.08
C GLU A 42 1.98 -7.73 -24.94
N LYS A 43 0.76 -8.26 -24.79
CA LYS A 43 -0.42 -7.41 -24.52
C LYS A 43 -0.32 -6.62 -23.21
N VAL A 44 0.30 -7.20 -22.19
CA VAL A 44 0.53 -6.53 -20.90
C VAL A 44 1.70 -5.54 -21.00
N ASP A 45 2.76 -5.86 -21.74
CA ASP A 45 3.93 -5.01 -21.95
C ASP A 45 3.61 -3.73 -22.75
N ILE A 46 2.57 -3.76 -23.58
CA ILE A 46 2.06 -2.58 -24.29
C ILE A 46 1.29 -1.63 -23.36
N MET A 47 0.87 -2.10 -22.18
CA MET A 47 0.08 -1.28 -21.27
C MET A 47 0.95 -0.38 -20.39
N THR A 48 0.58 0.90 -20.32
CA THR A 48 1.28 1.95 -19.56
C THR A 48 0.51 2.29 -18.29
N GLU A 49 1.24 2.38 -17.17
CA GLU A 49 0.69 2.79 -15.88
C GLU A 49 0.22 4.25 -15.90
N THR A 50 -0.87 4.54 -15.18
CA THR A 50 -1.34 5.91 -14.96
C THR A 50 -2.08 6.02 -13.63
N SER A 51 -2.21 7.24 -13.12
CA SER A 51 -2.87 7.50 -11.86
C SER A 51 -4.21 8.23 -12.05
N LEU A 52 -5.17 7.91 -11.17
CA LEU A 52 -6.47 8.55 -11.08
C LEU A 52 -6.54 9.40 -9.82
N TYR A 53 -6.94 10.65 -9.98
CA TYR A 53 -6.92 11.64 -8.93
C TYR A 53 -8.33 12.10 -8.60
N PHE A 54 -8.64 12.19 -7.31
CA PHE A 54 -9.86 12.78 -6.79
C PHE A 54 -9.55 14.00 -5.94
N LYS A 55 -10.41 15.02 -5.99
CA LYS A 55 -10.36 16.17 -5.09
C LYS A 55 -11.73 16.81 -4.92
N THR A 56 -11.84 17.66 -3.90
CA THR A 56 -12.97 18.57 -3.74
C THR A 56 -12.66 19.94 -4.31
N LEU A 57 -13.70 20.58 -4.88
CA LEU A 57 -13.65 21.98 -5.24
C LEU A 57 -13.91 22.85 -3.99
N PRO A 58 -12.99 23.76 -3.62
CA PRO A 58 -13.14 24.56 -2.39
C PRO A 58 -14.39 25.44 -2.34
N SER A 59 -14.95 25.82 -3.49
CA SER A 59 -16.08 26.74 -3.61
C SER A 59 -17.44 26.04 -3.52
N THR A 60 -17.54 24.78 -3.94
CA THR A 60 -18.82 24.07 -4.06
C THR A 60 -18.89 22.78 -3.26
N ASN A 61 -17.76 22.32 -2.70
CA ASN A 61 -17.59 20.98 -2.12
C ASN A 61 -17.87 19.82 -3.10
N ASP A 62 -18.00 20.10 -4.39
CA ASP A 62 -18.18 19.06 -5.40
C ASP A 62 -16.92 18.21 -5.54
N VAL A 63 -17.12 16.91 -5.74
CA VAL A 63 -16.05 15.98 -6.04
C VAL A 63 -15.75 16.01 -7.53
N VAL A 64 -14.49 16.19 -7.88
CA VAL A 64 -14.00 16.10 -9.26
C VAL A 64 -12.87 15.07 -9.34
N PHE A 65 -12.69 14.51 -10.53
CA PHE A 65 -11.62 13.56 -10.80
C PHE A 65 -10.82 13.94 -12.04
N ALA A 66 -9.60 13.43 -12.16
CA ALA A 66 -8.78 13.55 -13.35
C ALA A 66 -7.88 12.33 -13.49
N PHE A 67 -7.62 11.90 -14.71
CA PHE A 67 -6.52 10.98 -14.99
C PHE A 67 -5.25 11.79 -15.23
N GLU A 68 -4.10 11.24 -14.86
CA GLU A 68 -2.81 11.78 -15.29
C GLU A 68 -2.74 11.85 -16.82
N GLU A 69 -3.16 10.75 -17.46
CA GLU A 69 -3.24 10.62 -18.91
C GLU A 69 -4.67 10.82 -19.38
N ASN A 70 -5.03 12.06 -19.77
CA ASN A 70 -6.38 12.39 -20.23
C ASN A 70 -6.85 11.55 -21.43
N SER A 71 -5.92 10.99 -22.21
CA SER A 71 -6.21 10.06 -23.30
C SER A 71 -7.00 8.83 -22.83
N LEU A 72 -6.77 8.34 -21.60
CA LEU A 72 -7.53 7.25 -21.00
C LEU A 72 -9.00 7.64 -20.79
N TRP A 73 -9.25 8.87 -20.33
CA TRP A 73 -10.62 9.35 -20.14
C TRP A 73 -11.36 9.55 -21.47
N GLU A 74 -10.71 10.12 -22.47
CA GLU A 74 -11.31 10.29 -23.79
C GLU A 74 -11.58 8.92 -24.45
N ALA A 75 -10.68 7.95 -24.30
CA ALA A 75 -10.91 6.58 -24.76
C ALA A 75 -12.09 5.93 -24.05
N LEU A 76 -12.19 6.07 -22.73
CA LEU A 76 -13.30 5.55 -21.92
C LEU A 76 -14.65 6.08 -22.40
N LYS A 77 -14.79 7.41 -22.53
CA LYS A 77 -16.03 8.06 -22.96
C LYS A 77 -16.47 7.60 -24.35
N ASN A 78 -15.51 7.40 -25.24
CA ASN A 78 -15.77 6.98 -26.61
C ASN A 78 -15.81 5.45 -26.80
N ASN A 79 -15.73 4.67 -25.71
CA ASN A 79 -15.67 3.20 -25.72
C ASN A 79 -14.54 2.66 -26.64
N GLN A 80 -13.40 3.32 -26.61
CA GLN A 80 -12.20 2.95 -27.38
C GLN A 80 -11.20 2.19 -26.49
N PRO A 81 -10.39 1.29 -27.07
CA PRO A 81 -9.31 0.65 -26.34
C PRO A 81 -8.28 1.70 -25.91
N SER A 82 -7.79 1.56 -24.68
CA SER A 82 -6.70 2.37 -24.15
C SER A 82 -5.47 1.51 -23.92
N ARG A 83 -4.29 2.06 -24.15
CA ARG A 83 -3.02 1.48 -23.72
C ARG A 83 -2.72 1.77 -22.25
N TYR A 84 -3.50 2.62 -21.59
CA TYR A 84 -3.26 2.99 -20.19
C TYR A 84 -4.14 2.19 -19.23
N TYR A 85 -3.62 1.88 -18.05
CA TYR A 85 -4.39 1.33 -16.94
C TYR A 85 -4.10 2.08 -15.65
N VAL A 86 -5.11 2.12 -14.77
CA VAL A 86 -4.94 2.75 -13.45
C VAL A 86 -4.22 1.78 -12.53
N ASN A 87 -3.02 2.13 -12.09
CA ASN A 87 -2.30 1.40 -11.03
C ASN A 87 -2.35 2.14 -9.69
N GLU A 88 -2.79 3.40 -9.68
CA GLU A 88 -2.80 4.23 -8.50
C GLU A 88 -4.02 5.16 -8.47
N ILE A 89 -4.62 5.27 -7.29
CA ILE A 89 -5.70 6.21 -7.01
C ILE A 89 -5.28 7.08 -5.83
N GLN A 90 -5.32 8.40 -5.99
CA GLN A 90 -5.04 9.32 -4.91
C GLN A 90 -6.21 10.27 -4.68
N LEU A 91 -6.60 10.42 -3.41
CA LEU A 91 -7.51 11.45 -2.96
C LEU A 91 -6.71 12.59 -2.33
N SER A 92 -6.81 13.79 -2.91
CA SER A 92 -6.19 15.01 -2.36
C SER A 92 -7.28 15.95 -1.89
N THR A 93 -7.43 16.11 -0.57
CA THR A 93 -8.26 17.18 0.01
C THR A 93 -7.48 18.47 0.27
N SER A 94 -6.14 18.45 0.12
CA SER A 94 -5.26 19.58 0.48
C SER A 94 -4.83 20.44 -0.71
N ARG A 95 -4.59 21.73 -0.46
CA ARG A 95 -4.07 22.71 -1.46
C ARG A 95 -2.60 22.51 -1.88
N PRO A 96 -1.66 22.03 -1.03
CA PRO A 96 -0.25 21.87 -1.42
C PRO A 96 -0.02 20.75 -2.44
N TYR A 97 -0.67 19.58 -2.29
CA TYR A 97 -0.58 18.49 -3.27
C TYR A 97 -1.20 18.87 -4.62
N MET A 98 -2.23 19.71 -4.62
CA MET A 98 -2.76 20.26 -5.87
C MET A 98 -1.74 21.11 -6.65
N ARG A 99 -0.74 21.71 -5.98
CA ARG A 99 0.28 22.52 -6.66
C ARG A 99 1.23 21.68 -7.50
N ARG A 100 1.50 20.42 -7.12
CA ARG A 100 2.35 19.49 -7.89
C ARG A 100 1.65 18.92 -9.13
N ARG A 101 0.34 19.14 -9.30
CA ARG A 101 -0.48 18.60 -10.40
C ARG A 101 -1.24 19.66 -11.18
N ARG A 102 -0.59 20.80 -11.45
CA ARG A 102 -1.12 21.83 -12.33
C ARG A 102 -1.14 21.29 -13.76
N GLY A 103 -2.27 21.41 -14.45
CA GLY A 103 -2.43 20.99 -15.86
C GLY A 103 -3.36 19.80 -16.08
N LEU A 104 -3.81 19.12 -15.02
CA LEU A 104 -4.79 18.04 -15.17
C LEU A 104 -6.17 18.59 -15.56
N LYS A 105 -6.84 17.89 -16.47
CA LYS A 105 -8.21 18.17 -16.88
C LYS A 105 -9.18 17.48 -15.92
N TYR A 106 -9.80 18.27 -15.05
CA TYR A 106 -10.75 17.75 -14.06
C TYR A 106 -12.16 17.67 -14.63
N HIS A 107 -12.85 16.60 -14.24
CA HIS A 107 -14.22 16.27 -14.63
C HIS A 107 -15.09 16.15 -13.38
N PRO A 108 -16.36 16.59 -13.43
CA PRO A 108 -17.28 16.45 -12.31
C PRO A 108 -17.60 14.98 -12.05
N LEU A 109 -17.63 14.56 -10.79
CA LEU A 109 -18.08 13.23 -10.39
C LEU A 109 -19.62 13.19 -10.28
N ASN A 110 -20.29 13.35 -11.42
CA ASN A 110 -21.74 13.23 -11.52
C ASN A 110 -22.16 11.75 -11.71
N ALA A 111 -23.46 11.46 -11.73
CA ALA A 111 -23.99 10.10 -11.84
C ALA A 111 -23.47 9.34 -13.09
N GLU A 112 -23.41 10.01 -14.24
CA GLU A 112 -22.93 9.43 -15.49
C GLU A 112 -21.44 9.06 -15.42
N ASN A 113 -20.58 10.02 -15.03
CA ASN A 113 -19.15 9.79 -14.92
C ASN A 113 -18.83 8.76 -13.83
N THR A 114 -19.59 8.75 -12.73
CA THR A 114 -19.45 7.76 -11.66
C THR A 114 -19.70 6.35 -12.20
N GLU A 115 -20.76 6.14 -12.98
CA GLU A 115 -21.05 4.81 -13.53
C GLU A 115 -19.99 4.37 -14.55
N LEU A 116 -19.51 5.27 -15.40
CA LEU A 116 -18.41 4.99 -16.33
C LEU A 116 -17.12 4.58 -15.61
N LEU A 117 -16.71 5.36 -14.61
CA LEU A 117 -15.54 5.06 -13.78
C LEU A 117 -15.70 3.75 -13.02
N ARG A 118 -16.90 3.49 -12.45
CA ARG A 118 -17.17 2.25 -11.73
C ARG A 118 -17.02 1.03 -12.62
N ARG A 119 -17.58 1.07 -13.83
CA ARG A 119 -17.47 -0.03 -14.81
C ARG A 119 -16.02 -0.27 -15.22
N TYR A 120 -15.25 0.80 -15.38
CA TYR A 120 -13.83 0.73 -15.67
C TYR A 120 -13.03 0.09 -14.53
N LEU A 121 -13.14 0.64 -13.31
CA LEU A 121 -12.41 0.15 -12.14
C LEU A 121 -12.77 -1.30 -11.81
N LYS A 122 -14.05 -1.69 -11.98
CA LYS A 122 -14.49 -3.08 -11.82
C LYS A 122 -13.83 -4.05 -12.80
N LYS A 123 -13.50 -3.60 -14.01
CA LYS A 123 -12.83 -4.41 -15.04
C LYS A 123 -11.31 -4.34 -14.96
N ASN A 124 -10.76 -3.41 -14.19
CA ASN A 124 -9.33 -3.26 -14.03
C ASN A 124 -8.76 -4.46 -13.26
N THR A 125 -7.99 -5.30 -13.94
CA THR A 125 -7.38 -6.51 -13.36
C THR A 125 -5.95 -6.28 -12.86
N PHE A 126 -5.45 -5.05 -12.95
CA PHE A 126 -4.13 -4.68 -12.44
C PHE A 126 -4.18 -4.37 -10.94
N PRO A 127 -3.07 -4.60 -10.21
CA PRO A 127 -2.92 -4.14 -8.84
C PRO A 127 -3.09 -2.61 -8.76
N VAL A 128 -3.90 -2.14 -7.81
CA VAL A 128 -4.14 -0.71 -7.57
C VAL A 128 -3.66 -0.34 -6.17
N GLY A 129 -2.83 0.70 -6.08
CA GLY A 129 -2.55 1.41 -4.83
C GLY A 129 -3.56 2.51 -4.58
N LEU A 130 -4.08 2.61 -3.36
CA LEU A 130 -5.06 3.61 -2.95
C LEU A 130 -4.50 4.46 -1.82
N TYR A 131 -4.38 5.76 -2.06
CA TYR A 131 -3.82 6.74 -1.14
C TYR A 131 -4.90 7.75 -0.75
N LEU A 132 -5.43 7.59 0.46
CA LEU A 132 -6.49 8.38 1.08
C LEU A 132 -5.89 9.21 2.22
N CYS A 133 -4.99 10.13 1.86
CA CYS A 133 -4.30 10.99 2.81
C CYS A 133 -4.90 12.39 2.78
N SER A 134 -5.04 12.99 3.95
CA SER A 134 -5.62 14.29 4.15
C SER A 134 -4.61 15.17 4.90
N ASP A 135 -3.94 16.09 4.19
CA ASP A 135 -2.94 16.98 4.83
C ASP A 135 -3.62 18.06 5.70
N TRP A 136 -4.22 17.66 6.80
CA TRP A 136 -4.71 18.56 7.84
C TRP A 136 -3.63 18.68 8.91
N THR A 137 -2.73 19.65 8.75
CA THR A 137 -1.75 20.07 9.76
C THR A 137 -2.38 20.88 10.91
N SER A 138 -3.70 20.83 11.08
CA SER A 138 -4.43 21.57 12.11
C SER A 138 -5.34 20.61 12.86
N GLU A 139 -5.21 20.59 14.18
CA GLU A 139 -6.04 19.84 15.15
C GLU A 139 -7.52 20.30 15.18
N MET A 140 -7.91 21.24 14.31
CA MET A 140 -9.29 21.68 14.16
C MET A 140 -10.09 20.62 13.38
N ASP A 141 -11.26 20.27 13.92
CA ASP A 141 -12.21 19.25 13.43
C ASP A 141 -12.17 19.04 11.92
N PRO A 142 -12.15 17.77 11.44
CA PRO A 142 -12.20 17.50 10.02
C PRO A 142 -13.48 18.13 9.46
N PRO A 143 -13.41 19.08 8.52
CA PRO A 143 -14.62 19.60 7.93
C PRO A 143 -15.36 18.43 7.28
N CYS A 144 -16.68 18.43 7.43
CA CYS A 144 -17.64 17.44 6.96
C CYS A 144 -17.40 16.93 5.52
N GLY A 145 -16.61 17.65 4.72
CA GLY A 145 -16.21 17.31 3.36
C GLY A 145 -15.50 15.97 3.19
N LEU A 146 -14.58 15.53 4.05
CA LEU A 146 -13.88 14.25 3.82
C LEU A 146 -14.83 13.05 3.92
N ARG A 147 -15.75 13.08 4.89
CA ARG A 147 -16.79 12.04 5.03
C ARG A 147 -17.69 12.00 3.80
N LEU A 148 -18.19 13.17 3.37
CA LEU A 148 -19.06 13.28 2.18
C LEU A 148 -18.34 12.81 0.91
N VAL A 149 -17.06 13.12 0.75
CA VAL A 149 -16.25 12.65 -0.37
C VAL A 149 -16.11 11.13 -0.32
N MET A 150 -15.80 10.57 0.83
CA MET A 150 -15.67 9.12 0.98
C MET A 150 -16.99 8.41 0.72
N GLU A 151 -18.13 8.97 1.15
CA GLU A 151 -19.46 8.45 0.82
C GLU A 151 -19.70 8.44 -0.70
N ALA A 152 -19.34 9.52 -1.40
CA ALA A 152 -19.46 9.61 -2.85
C ALA A 152 -18.51 8.64 -3.59
N LEU A 153 -17.29 8.44 -3.08
CA LEU A 153 -16.28 7.56 -3.70
C LEU A 153 -16.45 6.08 -3.34
N ARG A 154 -17.12 5.77 -2.23
CA ARG A 154 -17.33 4.41 -1.73
C ARG A 154 -17.73 3.39 -2.82
N PRO A 155 -18.76 3.61 -3.65
CA PRO A 155 -19.14 2.64 -4.69
C PRO A 155 -18.06 2.41 -5.76
N LEU A 156 -17.18 3.40 -6.00
CA LEU A 156 -16.06 3.29 -6.92
C LEU A 156 -14.92 2.49 -6.28
N LEU A 157 -14.52 2.86 -5.07
CA LEU A 157 -13.37 2.26 -4.40
C LEU A 157 -13.61 0.78 -4.08
N LEU A 158 -14.82 0.42 -3.62
CA LEU A 158 -15.16 -0.98 -3.34
C LEU A 158 -15.28 -1.84 -4.62
N SER A 159 -15.41 -1.21 -5.80
CA SER A 159 -15.49 -1.92 -7.08
C SER A 159 -14.14 -2.43 -7.59
N ILE A 160 -13.03 -1.90 -7.07
CA ILE A 160 -11.66 -2.25 -7.50
C ILE A 160 -11.35 -3.69 -7.08
N PRO A 161 -11.17 -4.64 -8.01
CA PRO A 161 -11.06 -6.06 -7.64
C PRO A 161 -9.72 -6.40 -6.96
N ARG A 162 -8.63 -5.70 -7.30
CA ARG A 162 -7.27 -5.98 -6.80
C ARG A 162 -6.64 -4.76 -6.16
N LEU A 163 -7.03 -4.48 -4.92
CA LEU A 163 -6.39 -3.44 -4.12
C LEU A 163 -5.10 -4.01 -3.51
N SER A 164 -3.95 -3.57 -4.00
CA SER A 164 -2.64 -4.05 -3.53
C SER A 164 -2.05 -3.19 -2.42
N GLU A 165 -2.28 -1.89 -2.48
CA GLU A 165 -1.76 -0.98 -1.46
C GLU A 165 -2.92 -0.13 -0.94
N LEU A 166 -3.00 0.02 0.39
CA LEU A 166 -3.94 0.90 1.03
C LEU A 166 -3.19 1.77 2.03
N CYS A 167 -3.05 3.05 1.69
CA CYS A 167 -2.51 4.07 2.56
C CYS A 167 -3.62 5.05 2.93
N HIS A 168 -3.87 5.25 4.22
CA HIS A 168 -4.92 6.18 4.65
C HIS A 168 -4.61 6.84 5.98
N ASP A 169 -5.22 7.99 6.21
CA ASP A 169 -5.10 8.74 7.45
C ASP A 169 -6.46 9.13 8.05
N LEU A 170 -7.50 8.38 7.69
CA LEU A 170 -8.89 8.83 7.81
C LEU A 170 -9.42 8.92 9.26
N GLY A 171 -8.59 8.59 10.25
CA GLY A 171 -8.84 8.79 11.67
C GLY A 171 -10.08 8.08 12.20
N LYS A 172 -10.39 8.41 13.45
CA LYS A 172 -11.41 7.81 14.32
C LYS A 172 -12.84 7.84 13.77
N HIS A 173 -13.13 8.65 12.75
CA HIS A 173 -14.49 8.99 12.31
C HIS A 173 -14.83 8.56 10.88
N ASN A 174 -14.02 7.69 10.25
CA ASN A 174 -14.25 7.29 8.87
C ASN A 174 -14.25 5.75 8.68
N PRO A 175 -15.41 5.10 8.76
CA PRO A 175 -15.52 3.63 8.63
C PRO A 175 -15.11 3.12 7.23
N SER A 176 -14.97 4.01 6.25
CA SER A 176 -14.67 3.64 4.86
C SER A 176 -13.26 3.07 4.70
N GLY A 177 -12.28 3.54 5.49
CA GLY A 177 -10.91 3.02 5.44
C GLY A 177 -10.82 1.56 5.88
N VAL A 178 -11.40 1.25 7.04
CA VAL A 178 -11.49 -0.11 7.60
C VAL A 178 -12.31 -1.03 6.70
N GLU A 179 -13.38 -0.54 6.07
CA GLU A 179 -14.15 -1.33 5.11
C GLU A 179 -13.31 -1.71 3.88
N LEU A 180 -12.56 -0.77 3.31
CA LEU A 180 -11.67 -1.02 2.18
C LEU A 180 -10.58 -2.03 2.56
N PHE A 181 -9.98 -1.86 3.73
CA PHE A 181 -9.00 -2.78 4.29
C PHE A 181 -9.59 -4.20 4.40
N ARG A 182 -10.76 -4.33 5.05
CA ARG A 182 -11.47 -5.59 5.22
C ARG A 182 -11.77 -6.28 3.90
N GLN A 183 -12.24 -5.54 2.89
CA GLN A 183 -12.51 -6.13 1.58
C GLN A 183 -11.24 -6.58 0.87
N ALA A 184 -10.17 -5.79 0.93
CA ALA A 184 -8.90 -6.14 0.29
C ALA A 184 -8.24 -7.39 0.93
N VAL A 185 -8.33 -7.50 2.26
CA VAL A 185 -7.86 -8.67 3.02
C VAL A 185 -8.68 -9.91 2.67
N ARG A 186 -10.02 -9.82 2.68
CA ARG A 186 -10.89 -10.95 2.30
C ARG A 186 -10.66 -11.43 0.86
N ARG A 187 -10.28 -10.51 -0.03
CA ARG A 187 -9.93 -10.85 -1.42
C ARG A 187 -8.52 -11.40 -1.55
N GLY A 188 -7.69 -11.31 -0.51
CA GLY A 188 -6.29 -11.75 -0.52
C GLY A 188 -5.42 -10.97 -1.51
N THR A 189 -5.78 -9.72 -1.81
CA THR A 189 -5.09 -8.91 -2.83
C THR A 189 -4.12 -7.90 -2.26
N LEU A 190 -4.25 -7.57 -0.97
CA LEU A 190 -3.46 -6.56 -0.31
C LEU A 190 -2.03 -7.03 -0.03
N THR A 191 -1.06 -6.20 -0.39
CA THR A 191 0.38 -6.40 -0.16
C THR A 191 0.91 -5.41 0.87
N GLU A 192 0.42 -4.16 0.84
CA GLU A 192 0.86 -3.10 1.75
C GLU A 192 -0.33 -2.41 2.41
N TYR A 193 -0.22 -2.20 3.72
CA TYR A 193 -1.20 -1.42 4.49
C TYR A 193 -0.47 -0.34 5.30
N VAL A 194 -0.90 0.90 5.17
CA VAL A 194 -0.30 2.07 5.81
C VAL A 194 -1.40 2.91 6.47
N VAL A 195 -1.28 3.13 7.77
CA VAL A 195 -2.19 3.94 8.57
C VAL A 195 -1.40 5.06 9.24
N LEU A 196 -1.66 6.31 8.85
CA LEU A 196 -0.88 7.47 9.30
C LEU A 196 -1.42 8.13 10.59
N ARG A 197 -2.70 7.94 10.91
CA ARG A 197 -3.35 8.51 12.11
C ARG A 197 -3.99 7.42 12.97
N SER A 198 -4.13 7.69 14.26
CA SER A 198 -4.66 6.69 15.22
C SER A 198 -6.14 6.48 14.95
N GLU A 199 -6.55 5.22 14.77
CA GLU A 199 -7.96 4.84 14.73
C GLU A 199 -8.54 4.92 16.16
N ALA A 200 -9.83 5.24 16.30
CA ALA A 200 -10.52 5.12 17.59
C ALA A 200 -11.11 3.75 17.60
N ALA A 201 -10.91 3.09 18.73
CA ALA A 201 -11.30 1.71 18.96
C ALA A 201 -10.44 0.75 18.14
N PHE A 202 -9.30 0.40 18.72
CA PHE A 202 -8.67 -0.89 18.49
C PHE A 202 -9.54 -1.92 19.20
N ASP A 203 -10.58 -2.38 18.51
CA ASP A 203 -11.40 -3.48 18.99
C ASP A 203 -10.83 -4.83 18.52
N GLU A 204 -11.36 -5.90 19.11
CA GLU A 204 -10.95 -7.27 18.78
C GLU A 204 -11.16 -7.60 17.30
N ASP A 205 -12.21 -7.05 16.67
CA ASP A 205 -12.51 -7.24 15.26
C ASP A 205 -11.43 -6.65 14.35
N TYR A 206 -10.93 -5.45 14.68
CA TYR A 206 -9.83 -4.82 13.96
C TYR A 206 -8.52 -5.59 14.15
N ALA A 207 -8.21 -6.01 15.38
CA ALA A 207 -7.02 -6.82 15.66
C ALA A 207 -7.04 -8.14 14.86
N ASN A 208 -8.18 -8.84 14.86
CA ASN A 208 -8.40 -10.03 14.02
C ASN A 208 -8.13 -9.74 12.54
N LEU A 209 -8.65 -8.63 12.02
CA LEU A 209 -8.46 -8.26 10.62
C LEU A 209 -6.98 -8.00 10.27
N VAL A 210 -6.21 -7.35 11.16
CA VAL A 210 -4.77 -7.15 10.93
C VAL A 210 -4.02 -8.49 10.98
N ARG A 211 -4.42 -9.42 11.86
CA ARG A 211 -3.86 -10.79 11.86
C ARG A 211 -4.15 -11.53 10.56
N GLU A 212 -5.37 -11.45 10.05
CA GLU A 212 -5.73 -12.00 8.73
C GLU A 212 -4.89 -11.39 7.60
N PHE A 213 -4.69 -10.07 7.62
CA PHE A 213 -3.82 -9.38 6.65
C PHE A 213 -2.39 -9.90 6.69
N ILE A 214 -1.83 -9.99 7.90
CA ILE A 214 -0.50 -10.53 8.14
C ILE A 214 -0.41 -11.97 7.65
N ALA A 215 -1.44 -12.79 7.78
CA ALA A 215 -1.42 -14.17 7.32
C ALA A 215 -1.48 -14.32 5.78
N LEU A 216 -1.74 -13.24 5.02
CA LEU A 216 -1.80 -13.32 3.57
C LEU A 216 -0.43 -13.62 2.96
N ARG A 217 -0.40 -14.50 1.95
CA ARG A 217 0.81 -14.77 1.15
C ARG A 217 1.34 -13.53 0.42
N THR A 218 0.45 -12.60 0.09
CA THR A 218 0.75 -11.35 -0.62
C THR A 218 1.35 -10.27 0.26
N PHE A 219 1.21 -10.39 1.58
CA PHE A 219 1.68 -9.38 2.52
C PHE A 219 3.18 -9.12 2.35
N ARG A 220 3.54 -7.84 2.42
CA ARG A 220 4.91 -7.33 2.30
C ARG A 220 5.22 -6.26 3.33
N ARG A 221 4.24 -5.41 3.66
CA ARG A 221 4.45 -4.26 4.57
C ARG A 221 3.20 -3.92 5.36
N CYS A 222 3.37 -3.68 6.65
CA CYS A 222 2.41 -2.98 7.51
C CYS A 222 3.10 -1.78 8.14
N ASN A 223 2.56 -0.59 7.93
CA ASN A 223 2.91 0.60 8.70
C ASN A 223 1.66 1.02 9.47
N HIS A 224 1.71 0.93 10.79
CA HIS A 224 0.55 1.15 11.63
C HIS A 224 0.92 2.04 12.81
N LYS A 225 0.03 2.96 13.18
CA LYS A 225 0.16 3.68 14.44
C LYS A 225 -0.22 2.76 15.60
N ILE A 226 0.73 2.46 16.47
CA ILE A 226 0.51 1.62 17.66
C ILE A 226 -0.19 2.48 18.75
N PRO A 227 -1.18 1.95 19.48
CA PRO A 227 -1.77 2.62 20.63
C PRO A 227 -0.71 3.02 21.66
N ASP A 228 -1.02 4.02 22.48
CA ASP A 228 -0.13 4.36 23.60
C ASP A 228 -0.16 3.22 24.63
N LEU A 229 0.99 2.91 25.25
CA LEU A 229 1.08 1.84 26.25
C LEU A 229 0.13 2.03 27.44
N SER A 230 -0.25 3.28 27.75
CA SER A 230 -1.25 3.57 28.77
C SER A 230 -2.68 3.22 28.37
N GLU A 231 -2.96 3.09 27.07
CA GLU A 231 -4.30 2.79 26.54
C GLU A 231 -4.56 1.29 26.43
N ASP A 232 -3.58 0.50 25.98
CA ASP A 232 -3.75 -0.94 25.69
C ASP A 232 -2.73 -1.86 26.37
N ASN A 233 -1.84 -1.31 27.21
CA ASN A 233 -0.74 -2.03 27.85
C ASN A 233 0.17 -2.79 26.85
N GLY A 234 0.21 -2.36 25.59
CA GLY A 234 0.96 -3.02 24.53
C GLY A 234 0.36 -4.31 23.98
N SER A 235 -0.90 -4.61 24.29
CA SER A 235 -1.59 -5.82 23.80
C SER A 235 -1.62 -5.88 22.28
N PHE A 236 -1.96 -4.78 21.61
CA PHE A 236 -2.05 -4.75 20.15
C PHE A 236 -0.69 -5.01 19.50
N LEU A 237 0.37 -4.37 20.00
CA LEU A 237 1.73 -4.60 19.50
C LEU A 237 2.16 -6.05 19.71
N THR A 238 1.80 -6.65 20.83
CA THR A 238 2.11 -8.06 21.13
C THR A 238 1.42 -8.98 20.12
N GLU A 239 0.11 -8.80 19.88
CA GLU A 239 -0.63 -9.58 18.89
C GLU A 239 -0.08 -9.43 17.46
N LEU A 240 0.34 -8.22 17.07
CA LEU A 240 0.98 -7.98 15.78
C LEU A 240 2.28 -8.77 15.63
N ILE A 241 3.11 -8.78 16.68
CA ILE A 241 4.37 -9.49 16.70
C ILE A 241 4.13 -11.00 16.63
N GLU A 242 3.17 -11.53 17.40
CA GLU A 242 2.80 -12.95 17.38
C GLU A 242 2.32 -13.39 16.01
N ALA A 243 1.41 -12.63 15.39
CA ALA A 243 0.93 -12.93 14.04
C ALA A 243 2.05 -12.85 13.00
N TRP A 244 3.00 -11.93 13.15
CA TRP A 244 4.19 -11.85 12.30
C TRP A 244 5.11 -13.05 12.46
N ILE A 245 5.39 -13.48 13.70
CA ILE A 245 6.26 -14.62 13.99
C ILE A 245 5.66 -15.94 13.52
N ALA A 246 4.33 -16.07 13.59
CA ALA A 246 3.62 -17.27 13.13
C ALA A 246 3.77 -17.53 11.62
N ARG A 247 4.34 -16.59 10.85
CA ARG A 247 4.61 -16.78 9.42
C ARG A 247 5.86 -17.60 9.21
N GLU A 248 5.74 -18.73 8.53
CA GLU A 248 6.87 -19.61 8.20
C GLU A 248 7.58 -19.24 6.88
N ASP A 249 7.04 -18.29 6.11
CA ASP A 249 7.46 -18.00 4.73
C ASP A 249 8.41 -16.80 4.57
N PHE A 250 9.02 -16.31 5.66
CA PHE A 250 9.97 -15.20 5.62
C PHE A 250 11.31 -15.53 6.27
N ASP A 251 12.40 -15.29 5.52
CA ASP A 251 13.77 -15.51 6.00
C ASP A 251 14.24 -14.43 7.00
N GLN A 252 13.59 -13.27 7.00
CA GLN A 252 13.98 -12.12 7.83
C GLN A 252 12.78 -11.23 8.17
N TYR A 253 12.75 -10.76 9.42
CA TYR A 253 11.75 -9.82 9.91
C TYR A 253 12.40 -8.49 10.32
N ILE A 254 11.74 -7.39 9.97
CA ILE A 254 12.16 -6.04 10.33
C ILE A 254 10.98 -5.35 11.01
N LEU A 255 11.15 -5.02 12.29
CA LEU A 255 10.19 -4.22 13.03
C LEU A 255 10.83 -2.87 13.36
N THR A 256 10.09 -1.80 13.05
CA THR A 256 10.47 -0.44 13.45
C THR A 256 9.40 0.07 14.39
N VAL A 257 9.81 0.47 15.59
CA VAL A 257 8.90 1.01 16.61
C VAL A 257 9.44 2.33 17.14
N GLN A 258 8.53 3.15 17.67
CA GLN A 258 8.94 4.32 18.45
C GLN A 258 9.68 3.86 19.71
N TYR A 259 10.69 4.64 20.12
CA TYR A 259 11.56 4.32 21.26
C TYR A 259 10.80 3.89 22.53
N ARG A 260 9.65 4.50 22.81
CA ARG A 260 8.80 4.17 23.96
C ARG A 260 8.28 2.72 23.99
N HIS A 261 8.11 2.08 22.83
CA HIS A 261 7.66 0.69 22.74
C HIS A 261 8.81 -0.31 22.72
N LEU A 262 10.06 0.15 22.59
CA LEU A 262 11.25 -0.69 22.52
C LEU A 262 11.39 -1.63 23.73
N PRO A 263 11.17 -1.21 24.99
CA PRO A 263 11.31 -2.11 26.13
C PRO A 263 10.35 -3.31 26.07
N LEU A 264 9.11 -3.08 25.61
CA LEU A 264 8.11 -4.12 25.43
C LEU A 264 8.57 -5.14 24.39
N VAL A 265 9.02 -4.67 23.23
CA VAL A 265 9.50 -5.55 22.16
C VAL A 265 10.72 -6.35 22.61
N LYS A 266 11.70 -5.72 23.28
CA LYS A 266 12.89 -6.41 23.81
C LYS A 266 12.50 -7.50 24.79
N LYS A 267 11.57 -7.21 25.71
CA LYS A 267 11.07 -8.18 26.69
C LYS A 267 10.41 -9.36 25.98
N PHE A 268 9.42 -9.09 25.13
CA PHE A 268 8.69 -10.12 24.38
C PHE A 268 9.64 -11.03 23.59
N MET A 269 10.59 -10.44 22.86
CA MET A 269 11.52 -11.19 22.02
C MET A 269 12.46 -12.07 22.84
N SER A 270 12.94 -11.57 23.97
CA SER A 270 13.82 -12.33 24.87
C SER A 270 13.07 -13.48 25.52
N GLU A 271 11.82 -13.26 25.95
CA GLU A 271 10.93 -14.29 26.52
C GLU A 271 10.60 -15.41 25.50
N ASN A 272 10.53 -15.06 24.22
CA ASN A 272 10.26 -16.02 23.13
C ASN A 272 11.53 -16.58 22.46
N GLY A 273 12.72 -16.38 23.06
CA GLY A 273 13.97 -17.00 22.59
C GLY A 273 14.56 -16.40 21.31
N PHE A 274 14.09 -15.21 20.89
CA PHE A 274 14.64 -14.50 19.74
C PHE A 274 15.89 -13.72 20.10
N ARG A 275 16.87 -13.74 19.19
CA ARG A 275 18.01 -12.83 19.23
C ARG A 275 17.63 -11.52 18.55
N TRP A 276 17.98 -10.40 19.17
CA TRP A 276 17.73 -9.08 18.62
C TRP A 276 19.00 -8.23 18.61
N GLU A 277 19.13 -7.40 17.57
CA GLU A 277 20.21 -6.43 17.41
C GLU A 277 19.60 -5.04 17.29
N GLU A 278 20.02 -4.11 18.15
CA GLU A 278 19.66 -2.69 18.06
C GLU A 278 20.59 -1.99 17.06
N ARG A 279 20.02 -1.35 16.03
CA ARG A 279 20.79 -0.50 15.12
C ARG A 279 20.31 0.94 15.21
N ARG A 280 21.12 1.80 15.84
CA ARG A 280 20.91 3.25 15.83
C ARG A 280 21.12 3.82 14.44
N ARG A 281 20.19 4.68 14.02
CA ARG A 281 20.38 5.54 12.84
C ARG A 281 21.17 6.77 13.28
N ILE A 282 22.43 6.89 12.86
CA ILE A 282 23.16 8.16 12.94
C ILE A 282 22.77 8.96 11.70
N GLU A 283 21.92 9.97 11.84
CA GLU A 283 21.69 10.96 10.79
C GLU A 283 22.87 11.93 10.76
N SER A 284 23.90 11.61 9.97
CA SER A 284 24.91 12.60 9.59
C SER A 284 24.41 13.39 8.37
N LEU A 285 23.92 14.59 8.64
CA LEU A 285 23.93 15.70 7.69
C LEU A 285 25.35 15.88 7.15
N ARG A 286 25.57 15.54 5.87
CA ARG A 286 26.38 16.35 4.92
C ARG A 286 26.33 15.74 3.52
N LEU A 287 25.95 16.61 2.59
CA LEU A 287 26.21 16.50 1.17
C LEU A 287 27.72 16.35 0.89
N GLU A 288 28.01 15.83 -0.30
CA GLU A 288 29.29 15.79 -1.02
C GLU A 288 30.11 14.48 -0.97
N GLU A 289 30.14 13.86 -2.15
CA GLU A 289 31.17 13.02 -2.76
C GLU A 289 31.85 11.89 -1.97
N GLY A 290 31.74 10.65 -2.48
CA GLY A 290 32.67 9.58 -2.14
C GLY A 290 32.09 8.17 -2.25
N ILE A 291 32.48 7.45 -3.29
CA ILE A 291 32.22 6.02 -3.49
C ILE A 291 32.79 5.22 -2.31
N PHE A 292 31.94 4.41 -1.65
CA PHE A 292 32.39 3.23 -0.90
C PHE A 292 31.61 2.00 -1.35
N ARG A 293 32.28 1.16 -2.15
CA ARG A 293 31.96 -0.26 -2.32
C ARG A 293 32.57 -1.02 -1.14
N LYS A 294 31.73 -1.66 -0.32
CA LYS A 294 32.09 -2.86 0.42
C LYS A 294 30.88 -3.80 0.38
N GLU A 295 31.12 -4.98 -0.20
CA GLU A 295 30.14 -6.06 -0.31
C GLU A 295 29.78 -6.58 1.08
N SER A 296 28.66 -6.06 1.58
CA SER A 296 27.82 -6.68 2.59
C SER A 296 26.43 -6.72 1.95
N ARG A 297 25.72 -7.84 2.05
CA ARG A 297 24.32 -7.95 1.63
C ARG A 297 23.46 -7.02 2.50
N ASN A 298 23.43 -5.76 2.09
CA ASN A 298 22.58 -4.68 2.60
C ASN A 298 21.17 -4.82 2.02
N VAL A 299 20.19 -4.05 2.53
CA VAL A 299 19.06 -3.37 1.81
C VAL A 299 17.87 -3.14 2.77
N TRP A 300 17.00 -2.11 2.65
CA TRP A 300 17.09 -0.64 2.50
C TRP A 300 15.77 -0.06 3.09
N VAL A 301 15.81 1.24 3.40
CA VAL A 301 14.71 2.09 3.93
C VAL A 301 13.91 2.70 2.77
N SER A 302 12.59 2.80 2.88
CA SER A 302 11.78 3.86 2.25
C SER A 302 10.47 4.04 3.04
N GLY A 303 9.82 5.21 3.08
CA GLY A 303 9.95 6.34 2.17
C GLY A 303 10.00 7.71 2.85
N LYS A 304 10.52 8.66 2.08
CA LYS A 304 10.25 10.09 2.24
C LYS A 304 8.74 10.32 2.23
N PHE A 305 8.20 10.83 3.32
CA PHE A 305 7.26 11.93 3.23
C PHE A 305 7.89 13.06 4.04
N ASP A 306 8.21 14.14 3.32
CA ASP A 306 8.48 15.43 3.93
C ASP A 306 7.25 15.77 4.81
N ASP A 307 7.47 16.24 6.04
CA ASP A 307 6.48 16.65 7.06
C ASP A 307 6.06 15.64 8.15
N PHE A 308 6.99 14.82 8.66
CA PHE A 308 6.93 14.40 10.07
C PHE A 308 8.24 14.76 10.77
N ASP A 309 8.16 15.80 11.61
CA ASP A 309 9.21 16.20 12.55
C ASP A 309 9.72 14.99 13.35
N SER A 310 11.02 14.71 13.21
CA SER A 310 11.92 14.21 14.26
C SER A 310 11.33 13.22 15.28
N CYS A 311 10.82 12.07 14.85
CA CYS A 311 10.56 10.97 15.78
C CYS A 311 11.77 10.02 15.82
N ASP A 312 12.38 9.87 16.99
CA ASP A 312 13.41 8.86 17.28
C ASP A 312 12.86 7.44 17.07
N LEU A 313 13.01 6.92 15.85
CA LEU A 313 12.63 5.55 15.48
C LEU A 313 13.82 4.62 15.64
N GLU A 314 13.61 3.48 16.29
CA GLU A 314 14.61 2.43 16.41
C GLU A 314 14.25 1.19 15.58
N LYS A 315 15.27 0.62 14.96
CA LYS A 315 15.15 -0.56 14.09
C LYS A 315 15.64 -1.79 14.82
N ILE A 316 14.81 -2.83 14.79
CA ILE A 316 15.17 -4.15 15.33
C ILE A 316 15.10 -5.17 14.21
N ILE A 317 16.16 -5.97 14.08
CA ILE A 317 16.25 -7.08 13.14
C ILE A 317 16.20 -8.38 13.94
N PHE A 318 15.33 -9.29 13.51
CA PHE A 318 15.20 -10.61 14.11
C PHE A 318 15.61 -11.69 13.13
N ARG A 319 16.20 -12.75 13.67
CA ARG A 319 16.44 -14.01 12.96
C ARG A 319 15.88 -15.13 13.83
N PRO A 320 15.10 -16.08 13.25
CA PRO A 320 14.81 -17.32 13.94
C PRO A 320 16.12 -17.93 14.42
N SER A 321 16.19 -18.29 15.70
CA SER A 321 17.29 -19.07 16.24
C SER A 321 17.26 -20.42 15.53
N LEU A 322 18.17 -20.63 14.58
CA LEU A 322 18.50 -21.97 14.13
C LEU A 322 19.10 -22.68 15.35
N LEU A 323 18.27 -23.50 16.01
CA LEU A 323 18.73 -24.50 16.95
C LEU A 323 19.46 -25.61 16.21
#